data_AF-A0A371ASS8-F1
#
_entry.id   AF-A0A371ASS8-F1
#
_cell.length_a   1.000
_cell.length_b   1.000
_cell.length_c   1.000
_cell.angle_alpha   90.00
_cell.angle_beta   90.00
_cell.angle_gamma   90.00
#
_symmetry.space_group_name_H-M   'P 1'
#
loop_
_entity.id
_entity.type
_entity.pdbx_description
1 polymer ?
#
loop_
_entity_poly.entity_id
_entity_poly.type
_entity_poly.pdbx_seq_one_letter_code
_entity_poly.pdbx_strand_id
1 'polypeptide(L)' 'MRRCPCCGYLTIDDSEEIITDICEVCFWQYDEVAHNKPDVAIGANKISLNEAKENYKLFGACEQRFVSSVRQPLNDEL' A
#
# COMPACT_ATOMS: atom_id res chain seq x y z
N MET A 1 -14.32 1.43 -3.13
CA MET A 1 -13.21 1.35 -2.16
C MET A 1 -12.73 -0.09 -2.02
N ARG A 2 -11.41 -0.28 -1.93
CA ARG A 2 -10.74 -1.57 -1.77
C ARG A 2 -9.71 -1.53 -0.64
N ARG A 3 -9.48 -2.69 0.01
CA ARG A 3 -8.46 -2.80 1.06
C ARG A 3 -7.07 -2.76 0.45
N CYS A 4 -6.20 -1.93 1.02
CA CYS A 4 -4.81 -1.86 0.63
C CYS A 4 -4.13 -3.20 0.92
N PRO A 5 -3.44 -3.82 -0.06
CA PRO A 5 -2.80 -5.12 0.14
C PRO A 5 -1.58 -5.06 1.05
N CYS A 6 -1.04 -3.87 1.34
CA CYS A 6 0.07 -3.67 2.27
C CYS A 6 -0.44 -3.55 3.72
N CYS A 7 -1.25 -2.53 4.04
CA CYS A 7 -1.68 -2.27 5.43
C CYS A 7 -3.05 -2.86 5.81
N GLY A 8 -3.87 -3.27 4.84
CA GLY A 8 -5.19 -3.88 5.08
C GLY A 8 -6.36 -2.92 5.26
N TYR A 9 -6.13 -1.61 5.36
CA TYR A 9 -7.19 -0.60 5.51
C TYR A 9 -7.88 -0.28 4.18
N LEU A 10 -9.14 0.13 4.25
CA LEU A 10 -10.02 0.45 3.12
C LEU A 10 -9.70 1.85 2.55
N THR A 11 -8.55 1.99 1.89
CA THR A 11 -8.00 3.29 1.45
C THR A 11 -7.86 3.43 -0.06
N ILE A 12 -8.07 2.36 -0.83
CA ILE A 12 -7.84 2.36 -2.27
C ILE A 12 -9.15 2.73 -2.98
N ASP A 13 -9.13 3.80 -3.76
CA ASP A 13 -10.20 4.10 -4.69
C ASP A 13 -10.16 3.12 -5.87
N ASP A 14 -11.23 2.36 -6.06
CA ASP A 14 -11.41 1.40 -7.16
C ASP A 14 -12.62 1.75 -8.04
N SER A 15 -12.97 3.04 -8.11
CA SER A 15 -14.00 3.56 -9.02
C SER A 15 -13.59 3.54 -10.49
N GLU A 16 -12.28 3.56 -10.77
CA GLU A 16 -11.71 3.52 -12.12
C GLU A 16 -11.35 2.09 -12.56
N GLU A 17 -11.37 1.83 -13.88
CA GLU A 17 -10.98 0.53 -14.45
C GLU A 17 -9.49 0.20 -14.20
N ILE A 18 -8.64 1.22 -14.22
CA ILE A 18 -7.21 1.11 -13.93
C ILE A 18 -6.93 1.83 -12.61
N ILE A 19 -6.53 1.06 -11.60
CA ILE A 19 -6.28 1.56 -10.25
C ILE A 19 -4.79 1.88 -10.10
N THR A 20 -4.47 3.17 -9.90
CA THR A 20 -3.11 3.63 -9.63
C THR A 20 -2.99 4.39 -8.30
N ASP A 21 -3.98 4.25 -7.44
CA ASP A 21 -4.11 4.99 -6.20
C ASP A 21 -2.98 4.66 -5.19
N ILE A 22 -2.62 5.62 -4.34
CA ILE A 22 -1.58 5.50 -3.33
C ILE A 22 -2.24 5.52 -1.96
N CYS A 23 -2.07 4.43 -1.20
CA CYS A 23 -2.66 4.32 0.12
C CYS A 23 -2.09 5.39 1.08
N GLU A 24 -2.95 6.27 1.61
CA GLU A 24 -2.53 7.33 2.54
C GLU A 24 -2.04 6.81 3.90
N VAL A 25 -2.33 5.55 4.24
CA VAL A 25 -1.96 4.95 5.53
C VAL A 25 -0.58 4.29 5.50
N CYS A 26 -0.12 3.80 4.34
CA CYS A 26 1.19 3.14 4.25
C CYS A 26 2.03 3.57 3.06
N PHE A 27 1.52 4.42 2.17
CA PHE A 27 2.18 4.91 0.97
C PHE A 27 2.46 3.83 -0.11
N TRP A 28 1.81 2.67 -0.04
CA TRP A 28 1.89 1.67 -1.10
C TRP A 28 1.01 2.07 -2.29
N GLN A 29 1.59 2.12 -3.49
CA GLN A 29 0.81 2.32 -4.71
C GLN A 29 0.16 1.00 -5.13
N TYR A 30 -1.15 1.03 -5.39
CA TYR A 30 -1.88 -0.12 -5.90
C TYR A 30 -1.32 -0.53 -7.27
N ASP A 31 -1.00 -1.81 -7.40
CA ASP A 31 -0.37 -2.40 -8.58
C ASP A 31 -0.70 -3.89 -8.61
N GLU A 32 -1.65 -4.28 -9.46
CA GLU A 32 -2.13 -5.66 -9.55
C GLU A 32 -1.03 -6.65 -9.92
N VAL A 33 -0.03 -6.22 -10.71
CA VAL A 33 1.12 -7.07 -11.08
C VAL A 33 1.98 -7.37 -9.86
N ALA A 34 2.24 -6.35 -9.02
CA ALA A 34 2.97 -6.53 -7.78
C ALA A 34 2.20 -7.40 -6.77
N HIS A 35 0.87 -7.34 -6.76
CA HIS A 35 0.05 -8.17 -5.84
C HIS A 35 0.05 -9.64 -6.26
N ASN A 36 0.06 -9.92 -7.56
CA ASN A 36 0.17 -11.27 -8.11
C ASN A 36 1.59 -11.87 -8.00
N LYS A 37 2.61 -11.04 -7.72
CA LYS A 37 4.01 -11.45 -7.52
C LYS A 37 4.57 -10.84 -6.23
N PRO A 38 4.05 -11.22 -5.06
CA PRO A 38 4.23 -10.47 -3.82
C PRO A 38 5.67 -10.48 -3.27
N ASP A 39 6.53 -11.39 -3.74
CA ASP A 39 7.94 -11.50 -3.36
C ASP A 39 8.90 -10.85 -4.37
N VAL A 40 8.38 -10.22 -5.43
CA VAL A 40 9.18 -9.57 -6.47
C VAL A 40 8.92 -8.07 -6.44
N ALA A 41 9.98 -7.27 -6.38
CA ALA A 41 9.88 -5.84 -6.63
C ALA A 41 9.60 -5.58 -8.12
N ILE A 42 8.35 -5.28 -8.44
CA ILE A 42 7.86 -5.07 -9.81
C ILE A 42 6.86 -3.92 -9.85
N GLY A 43 6.76 -3.27 -11.01
CA GLY A 43 5.80 -2.20 -11.24
C GLY A 43 6.23 -0.86 -10.65
N ALA A 44 5.29 -0.12 -10.06
CA ALA A 44 5.55 1.23 -9.56
C ALA A 44 6.39 1.26 -8.27
N ASN A 45 6.31 0.21 -7.45
CA ASN A 45 6.95 0.13 -6.14
C ASN A 45 8.43 -0.34 -6.25
N LYS A 46 9.29 0.10 -5.32
CA LYS A 46 10.74 -0.24 -5.33
C LYS A 46 11.10 -1.47 -4.51
N ILE A 47 10.14 -2.01 -3.78
CA ILE A 47 10.25 -3.22 -2.95
C ILE A 47 9.08 -4.16 -3.28
N SER A 48 9.20 -5.41 -2.87
CA SER A 48 8.11 -6.38 -2.99
C SER A 48 6.95 -6.07 -2.04
N LEU A 49 5.76 -6.60 -2.33
CA LEU A 49 4.59 -6.42 -1.47
C LEU A 49 4.81 -7.04 -0.07
N ASN A 50 5.50 -8.17 0.02
CA ASN A 50 5.77 -8.80 1.30
C ASN A 50 6.80 -8.01 2.13
N GLU A 51 7.82 -7.43 1.50
CA GLU A 51 8.70 -6.47 2.18
C GLU A 51 7.92 -5.23 2.66
N ALA A 52 7.00 -4.70 1.86
CA ALA A 52 6.18 -3.56 2.23
C ALA A 52 5.28 -3.86 3.46
N LYS A 53 4.70 -5.06 3.53
CA LYS A 53 3.91 -5.52 4.68
C LYS A 53 4.76 -5.60 5.96
N GLU A 54 5.98 -6.13 5.87
CA GLU A 54 6.88 -6.19 7.04
C GLU A 54 7.33 -4.78 7.45
N ASN A 55 7.67 -3.92 6.50
CA ASN A 55 8.01 -2.52 6.76
C ASN A 55 6.86 -1.76 7.41
N TYR A 56 5.61 -2.00 6.99
CA TYR A 56 4.45 -1.35 7.59
C TYR A 56 4.33 -1.70 9.09
N LYS A 57 4.58 -2.96 9.46
CA LYS A 57 4.60 -3.39 10.88
C LYS A 57 5.72 -2.70 11.67
N LEU A 58 6.87 -2.42 11.04
CA LEU A 58 8.03 -1.83 11.69
C LEU A 58 7.99 -0.30 11.78
N PHE A 59 7.52 0.37 10.73
CA PHE A 59 7.64 1.81 10.54
C PHE A 59 6.31 2.55 10.42
N GLY A 60 5.20 1.83 10.22
CA GLY A 60 3.91 2.42 9.85
C GLY A 60 3.83 2.91 8.40
N ALA A 61 4.81 2.57 7.55
CA ALA A 61 4.84 2.88 6.12
C ALA A 61 5.47 1.72 5.33
N CYS A 62 5.18 1.63 4.03
CA CYS A 62 5.68 0.57 3.14
C CYS A 62 7.21 0.64 2.97
N GLU A 63 7.80 1.83 3.05
CA GLU A 63 9.24 2.05 3.14
C GLU A 63 9.52 3.11 4.21
N GLN A 64 10.64 2.98 4.92
CA GLN A 64 11.01 3.89 6.01
C GLN A 64 11.07 5.37 5.57
N ARG A 65 11.43 5.65 4.31
CA ARG A 65 11.50 7.02 3.76
C ARG A 65 10.15 7.72 3.65
N PHE A 66 9.04 6.99 3.71
CA PHE A 66 7.68 7.54 3.57
C PHE A 66 6.95 7.77 4.89
N VAL A 67 7.61 7.57 6.04
CA VAL A 67 6.98 7.76 7.36
C VAL A 67 6.39 9.18 7.54
N SER A 68 6.99 10.20 6.94
CA SER A 68 6.47 11.58 6.97
C SER A 68 5.35 11.85 5.96
N SER A 69 5.00 10.88 5.11
CA SER A 69 4.01 10.99 4.03
C SER A 69 2.74 10.18 4.29
N VAL A 70 2.60 9.59 5.48
CA VAL A 70 1.46 8.74 5.86
C VAL A 70 0.66 9.35 7.01
N ARG A 71 -0.59 8.91 7.14
CA ARG A 71 -1.48 9.22 8.27
C ARG A 71 -1.98 7.95 8.95
N GLN A 72 -2.56 8.10 10.13
CA GLN A 72 -3.34 7.02 10.75
C GLN A 72 -4.62 6.75 9.92
N PRO A 73 -5.14 5.50 9.94
CA PRO A 73 -6.42 5.19 9.31
C PRO A 73 -7.56 5.96 9.98
N LEU A 74 -8.57 6.33 9.20
CA LEU A 74 -9.82 6.89 9.68
C LEU A 74 -10.76 5.77 10.16
N ASN A 75 -11.79 6.13 10.93
CA ASN A 75 -12.71 5.15 11.53
C ASN A 75 -13.48 4.33 10.48
N ASP A 76 -13.77 4.91 9.32
CA ASP A 76 -14.46 4.27 8.19
C ASP A 76 -13.53 3.44 7.30
N GLU A 77 -12.21 3.45 7.56
CA GLU A 77 -11.21 2.68 6.83
C GLU A 77 -10.82 1.35 7.51
N LEU A 78 -11.31 1.11 8.72
CA LEU A 78 -11.00 -0.08 9.55
C LEU A 78 -11.59 -1.38 8.97
#